data_AF-A0A1I0MDN8-F1
#
_entry.id   AF-A0A1I0MDN8-F1
#
_cell.length_a   1.000
_cell.length_b   1.000
_cell.length_c   1.000
_cell.angle_alpha   90.00
_cell.angle_beta   90.00
_cell.angle_gamma   90.00
#
_symmetry.space_group_name_H-M   'P 1'
#
loop_
_entity.id
_entity.type
_entity.pdbx_description
1 polymer ?
#
loop_
_entity_poly.entity_id
_entity_poly.type
_entity_poly.pdbx_seq_one_letter_code
_entity_poly.pdbx_strand_id
1 'polypeptide(L)'
;MRRLAVLVIVLVLMVPLVSATPYWFKEGIYAKYISRGQMLTIETNTSDGYITYACQGIELTWRVLKVTGDRAQMSVLLRGFNCTKSVQKTLDEETAREILRRYQEKYNFTGGECLEISSQLKNVTICENSYSEVGVSGRIGLTIEEGVGHLFNESLIPETPSWGNAFELDLKTGDIYVNGSPVGKNFLWTENPANITGLEILPGLQVENVKMINSTALTYYGDFNAPVYMAHTNMMKGASGFGKCVLLYDGSSGLAIAFFTPFSPLWKVLGISEAMIQDTELAREHEEEIKESNKMPPFGLVLAETNIDFTKPAELPEEGPSKTAIIAVVGIVAVLGALFLWRWRR
;
A
#
# COMPACT_ATOMS: atom_id res chain seq x y z
N MET A 1 -40.95 10.69 -32.54
CA MET A 1 -40.45 11.28 -31.28
C MET A 1 -40.06 10.23 -30.22
N ARG A 2 -40.91 9.26 -29.85
CA ARG A 2 -40.57 8.20 -28.86
C ARG A 2 -39.24 7.46 -29.12
N ARG A 3 -38.96 7.10 -30.38
CA ARG A 3 -37.71 6.37 -30.74
C ARG A 3 -36.44 7.21 -30.59
N LEU A 4 -36.52 8.53 -30.78
CA LEU A 4 -35.39 9.43 -30.63
C LEU A 4 -35.05 9.66 -29.13
N ALA A 5 -36.08 9.79 -28.29
CA ALA A 5 -35.91 9.90 -26.84
C ALA A 5 -35.30 8.64 -26.23
N VAL A 6 -35.71 7.45 -26.68
CA VAL A 6 -35.10 6.18 -26.26
C VAL A 6 -33.64 6.10 -26.70
N LEU A 7 -33.31 6.56 -27.91
CA LEU A 7 -31.94 6.51 -28.43
C LEU A 7 -31.01 7.48 -27.68
N VAL A 8 -31.50 8.66 -27.29
CA VAL A 8 -30.76 9.61 -26.44
C VAL A 8 -30.58 9.07 -25.02
N ILE A 9 -31.60 8.45 -24.42
CA ILE A 9 -31.49 7.82 -23.09
C ILE A 9 -30.50 6.66 -23.11
N VAL A 10 -30.51 5.83 -24.16
CA VAL A 10 -29.52 4.76 -24.34
C VAL A 10 -28.12 5.32 -24.56
N LEU A 11 -27.97 6.43 -25.31
CA LEU A 11 -26.67 7.09 -25.50
C LEU A 11 -26.12 7.68 -24.19
N VAL A 12 -26.99 8.27 -23.36
CA VAL A 12 -26.63 8.84 -22.05
C VAL A 12 -26.29 7.74 -21.04
N LEU A 13 -26.96 6.59 -21.10
CA LEU A 13 -26.63 5.41 -20.30
C LEU A 13 -25.40 4.64 -20.80
N MET A 14 -24.96 4.90 -22.03
CA MET A 14 -23.74 4.34 -22.63
C MET A 14 -22.52 5.27 -22.47
N VAL A 15 -22.68 6.45 -21.84
CA VAL A 15 -21.53 7.23 -21.40
C VAL A 15 -20.83 6.35 -20.37
N PRO A 16 -19.59 5.89 -20.63
CA PRO A 16 -18.85 5.14 -19.62
C PRO A 16 -18.89 5.98 -18.35
N LEU A 17 -19.20 5.36 -17.20
CA LEU A 17 -18.86 5.94 -15.91
C LEU A 17 -17.34 6.10 -15.96
N VAL A 18 -16.90 7.28 -16.40
CA VAL A 18 -15.50 7.63 -16.54
C VAL A 18 -14.99 7.59 -15.11
N SER A 19 -14.32 6.51 -14.73
CA SER A 19 -13.30 6.57 -13.69
C SER A 19 -12.24 7.47 -14.29
N ALA A 20 -12.43 8.77 -14.12
CA ALA A 20 -11.44 9.72 -14.55
C ALA A 20 -10.24 9.52 -13.62
N THR A 21 -9.06 9.48 -14.22
CA THR A 21 -7.83 9.58 -13.45
C THR A 21 -7.77 10.98 -12.87
N PRO A 22 -7.27 11.17 -11.64
CA PRO A 22 -7.11 12.51 -11.08
C PRO A 22 -6.42 13.45 -12.07
N TYR A 23 -6.79 14.72 -12.07
CA TYR A 23 -6.28 15.72 -13.04
C TYR A 23 -4.75 15.82 -13.08
N TRP A 24 -4.08 15.50 -11.98
CA TRP A 24 -2.63 15.52 -11.85
C TRP A 24 -1.95 14.26 -12.39
N PHE A 25 -2.69 13.19 -12.68
CA PHE A 25 -2.12 11.91 -13.07
C PHE A 25 -1.55 11.94 -14.50
N LYS A 26 -0.23 11.88 -14.60
CA LYS A 26 0.52 11.88 -15.87
C LYS A 26 1.89 11.22 -15.70
N GLU A 27 2.55 10.94 -16.81
CA GLU A 27 3.91 10.39 -16.81
C GLU A 27 4.87 11.25 -15.97
N GLY A 28 5.73 10.59 -15.19
CA GLY A 28 6.71 11.23 -14.32
C GLY A 28 6.18 11.65 -12.94
N ILE A 29 4.87 11.58 -12.69
CA ILE A 29 4.31 11.81 -11.36
C ILE A 29 4.80 10.73 -10.40
N TYR A 30 5.13 11.14 -9.17
CA TYR A 30 5.51 10.24 -8.11
C TYR A 30 5.00 10.72 -6.76
N ALA A 31 4.88 9.79 -5.81
CA ALA A 31 4.75 10.12 -4.40
C ALA A 31 5.62 9.18 -3.57
N LYS A 32 6.27 9.75 -2.56
CA LYS A 32 7.13 9.08 -1.59
C LYS A 32 6.47 9.18 -0.24
N TYR A 33 6.42 8.04 0.44
CA TYR A 33 5.91 7.89 1.79
C TYR A 33 7.01 7.35 2.67
N ILE A 34 7.07 7.83 3.90
CA ILE A 34 8.02 7.35 4.88
C ILE A 34 7.29 6.90 6.13
N SER A 35 7.93 5.99 6.86
CA SER A 35 7.54 5.61 8.20
C SER A 35 8.79 5.50 9.05
N ARG A 36 8.76 6.06 10.25
CA ARG A 36 9.85 6.00 11.24
C ARG A 36 9.31 5.46 12.56
N GLY A 37 10.01 4.51 13.15
CA GLY A 37 9.59 3.89 14.40
C GLY A 37 10.44 2.72 14.81
N GLN A 38 10.08 2.09 15.93
CA GLN A 38 10.87 0.99 16.52
C GLN A 38 10.47 -0.40 16.00
N MET A 39 9.29 -0.54 15.38
CA MET A 39 8.72 -1.83 14.98
C MET A 39 8.13 -1.77 13.56
N LEU A 40 8.98 -1.51 12.57
CA LEU A 40 8.59 -1.61 11.16
C LEU A 40 9.06 -2.96 10.62
N THR A 41 8.12 -3.86 10.33
CA THR A 41 8.46 -5.21 9.86
C THR A 41 8.03 -5.44 8.42
N ILE A 42 8.91 -6.10 7.65
CA ILE A 42 8.63 -6.59 6.30
C ILE A 42 8.97 -8.08 6.30
N GLU A 43 8.02 -8.91 5.89
CA GLU A 43 8.20 -10.35 5.78
C GLU A 43 8.21 -10.79 4.32
N THR A 44 9.11 -11.72 4.00
CA THR A 44 9.18 -12.36 2.69
C THR A 44 9.25 -13.87 2.86
N ASN A 45 8.42 -14.59 2.11
CA ASN A 45 8.46 -16.05 2.08
C ASN A 45 9.68 -16.56 1.29
N THR A 46 10.24 -17.67 1.76
CA THR A 46 11.29 -18.44 1.07
C THR A 46 10.86 -19.90 0.96
N SER A 47 11.62 -20.73 0.24
CA SER A 47 11.32 -22.18 0.14
C SER A 47 11.36 -22.90 1.49
N ASP A 48 12.16 -22.41 2.44
CA ASP A 48 12.49 -23.12 3.68
C ASP A 48 11.99 -22.42 4.95
N GLY A 49 11.13 -21.40 4.80
CA GLY A 49 10.67 -20.55 5.90
C GLY A 49 10.46 -19.10 5.48
N TYR A 50 10.67 -18.16 6.39
CA TYR A 50 10.46 -16.74 6.14
C TYR A 50 11.63 -15.89 6.61
N ILE A 51 11.78 -14.74 5.96
CA ILE A 51 12.74 -13.72 6.33
C ILE A 51 11.95 -12.50 6.80
N THR A 52 12.24 -12.04 8.00
CA THR A 52 11.69 -10.82 8.58
C THR A 52 12.77 -9.74 8.59
N TYR A 53 12.46 -8.57 8.06
CA TYR A 53 13.27 -7.37 8.16
C TYR A 53 12.63 -6.44 9.17
N ALA A 54 13.31 -6.20 10.29
CA ALA A 54 12.90 -5.20 11.28
C ALA A 54 13.72 -3.93 11.06
N CYS A 55 13.08 -2.86 10.63
CA CYS A 55 13.72 -1.61 10.23
C CYS A 55 13.30 -0.45 11.14
N GLN A 56 14.17 0.55 11.28
CA GLN A 56 13.83 1.79 12.00
C GLN A 56 13.20 2.85 11.10
N GLY A 57 13.45 2.75 9.79
CA GLY A 57 12.85 3.61 8.78
C GLY A 57 12.46 2.82 7.54
N ILE A 58 11.35 3.18 6.93
CA ILE A 58 10.91 2.64 5.64
C ILE A 58 10.55 3.80 4.71
N GLU A 59 10.93 3.68 3.45
CA GLU A 59 10.50 4.57 2.36
C GLU A 59 9.79 3.74 1.28
N LEU A 60 8.57 4.13 0.92
CA LEU A 60 7.85 3.62 -0.24
C LEU A 60 7.70 4.75 -1.26
N THR A 61 8.19 4.54 -2.48
CA THR A 61 7.98 5.45 -3.61
C THR A 61 7.21 4.73 -4.69
N TRP A 62 6.15 5.35 -5.22
CA TRP A 62 5.55 4.94 -6.48
C TRP A 62 5.69 6.04 -7.54
N ARG A 63 5.79 5.67 -8.81
CA ARG A 63 5.92 6.60 -9.95
C ARG A 63 5.17 6.09 -11.17
N VAL A 64 4.56 7.00 -11.91
CA VAL A 64 3.98 6.76 -13.23
C VAL A 64 5.10 6.77 -14.27
N LEU A 65 5.38 5.61 -14.88
CA LEU A 65 6.42 5.47 -15.90
C LEU A 65 5.91 5.85 -17.28
N LYS A 66 4.70 5.38 -17.62
CA LYS A 66 4.11 5.56 -18.95
C LYS A 66 2.59 5.52 -18.88
N VAL A 67 1.90 6.31 -19.68
CA VAL A 67 0.44 6.27 -19.83
C VAL A 67 0.10 5.98 -21.30
N THR A 68 -0.75 4.99 -21.55
CA THR A 68 -1.15 4.60 -22.91
C THR A 68 -2.63 4.22 -22.92
N GLY A 69 -3.47 5.16 -23.39
CA GLY A 69 -4.92 5.00 -23.35
C GLY A 69 -5.40 4.87 -21.90
N ASP A 70 -6.15 3.80 -21.62
CA ASP A 70 -6.71 3.52 -20.30
C ASP A 70 -5.77 2.71 -19.39
N ARG A 71 -4.47 2.65 -19.72
CA ARG A 71 -3.48 1.92 -18.93
C ARG A 71 -2.31 2.80 -18.55
N ALA A 72 -1.79 2.58 -17.34
CA ALA A 72 -0.53 3.15 -16.89
C ALA A 72 0.46 2.06 -16.50
N GLN A 73 1.71 2.24 -16.88
CA GLN A 73 2.83 1.49 -16.32
C GLN A 73 3.33 2.24 -15.09
N MET A 74 3.36 1.57 -13.95
CA MET A 74 3.76 2.11 -12.66
C MET A 74 5.04 1.43 -12.19
N SER A 75 5.90 2.15 -11.48
CA SER A 75 6.98 1.56 -10.67
C SER A 75 6.69 1.76 -9.20
N VAL A 76 7.04 0.78 -8.38
CA VAL A 76 7.03 0.87 -6.92
C VAL A 76 8.38 0.43 -6.37
N LEU A 77 8.89 1.14 -5.37
CA LEU A 77 10.15 0.87 -4.68
C LEU A 77 9.93 1.04 -3.18
N LEU A 78 10.24 -0.01 -2.42
CA LEU A 78 10.30 -0.01 -0.96
C LEU A 78 11.76 -0.12 -0.52
N ARG A 79 12.19 0.71 0.43
CA ARG A 79 13.55 0.68 1.01
C ARG A 79 13.45 0.66 2.52
N GLY A 80 14.22 -0.22 3.16
CA GLY A 80 14.36 -0.28 4.61
C GLY A 80 15.67 0.34 5.06
N PHE A 81 15.65 1.10 6.16
CA PHE A 81 16.81 1.75 6.74
C PHE A 81 17.06 1.26 8.17
N ASN A 82 18.35 1.06 8.49
CA ASN A 82 18.81 0.53 9.76
C ASN A 82 18.07 -0.76 10.15
N CYS A 83 18.19 -1.77 9.29
CA CYS A 83 17.41 -2.99 9.38
C CYS A 83 18.22 -4.14 9.99
N THR A 84 17.49 -4.98 10.72
CA THR A 84 17.96 -6.29 11.16
C THR A 84 17.21 -7.36 10.35
N LYS A 85 17.94 -8.35 9.83
CA LYS A 85 17.39 -9.50 9.11
C LYS A 85 17.29 -10.67 10.05
N SER A 86 16.09 -11.22 10.24
CA SER A 86 15.86 -12.49 10.91
C SER A 86 15.43 -13.53 9.88
N VAL A 87 16.15 -14.63 9.80
CA VAL A 87 15.80 -15.80 8.98
C VAL A 87 15.31 -16.89 9.91
N GLN A 88 14.09 -17.36 9.71
CA GLN A 88 13.53 -18.47 10.48
C GLN A 88 13.31 -19.67 9.57
N LYS A 89 13.76 -20.84 10.03
CA LYS A 89 13.59 -22.13 9.34
C LYS A 89 13.02 -23.16 10.29
N THR A 90 12.08 -23.94 9.77
CA THR A 90 11.59 -25.15 10.42
C THR A 90 12.35 -26.34 9.84
N LEU A 91 12.86 -27.20 10.72
CA LEU A 91 13.66 -28.38 10.37
C LEU A 91 12.98 -29.63 10.92
N ASP A 92 13.13 -30.75 10.21
CA ASP A 92 12.82 -32.05 10.79
C ASP A 92 13.76 -32.37 11.97
N GLU A 93 13.31 -33.27 12.85
CA GLU A 93 14.03 -33.61 14.08
C GLU A 93 15.46 -34.08 13.84
N GLU A 94 15.66 -34.93 12.83
CA GLU A 94 16.97 -35.54 12.54
C GLU A 94 17.97 -34.46 12.13
N THR A 95 17.58 -33.61 11.18
CA THR A 95 18.39 -32.46 10.74
C THR A 95 18.68 -31.50 11.89
N ALA A 96 17.68 -31.19 12.72
CA ALA A 96 17.84 -30.29 13.85
C ALA A 96 18.81 -30.86 14.90
N ARG A 97 18.68 -32.14 15.25
CA ARG A 97 19.58 -32.83 16.19
C ARG A 97 20.99 -32.91 15.67
N GLU A 98 21.19 -33.16 14.39
CA GLU A 98 22.52 -33.17 13.78
C GLU A 98 23.19 -31.79 13.88
N ILE A 99 22.46 -30.71 13.61
CA ILE A 99 22.99 -29.34 13.75
C ILE A 99 23.28 -29.02 15.22
N LEU A 100 22.36 -29.35 16.13
CA LEU A 100 22.54 -29.11 17.56
C LEU A 100 23.76 -29.85 18.10
N ARG A 101 23.96 -31.11 17.69
CA ARG A 101 25.12 -31.92 18.08
C ARG A 101 26.44 -31.27 17.68
N ARG A 102 26.52 -30.69 16.47
CA ARG A 102 27.72 -29.94 16.04
C ARG A 102 28.01 -28.74 16.93
N TYR A 103 26.97 -28.03 17.39
CA TYR A 103 27.15 -26.94 18.36
C TYR A 103 27.56 -27.47 19.74
N GLN A 104 26.93 -28.53 20.23
CA GLN A 104 27.29 -29.16 21.51
C GLN A 104 28.74 -29.66 21.52
N GLU A 105 29.18 -30.33 20.44
CA GLU A 105 30.56 -30.79 20.27
C GLU A 105 31.55 -29.62 20.24
N LYS A 106 31.23 -28.53 19.54
CA LYS A 106 32.08 -27.33 19.44
C LYS A 106 32.42 -26.72 20.81
N TYR A 107 31.52 -26.83 21.79
CA TYR A 107 31.69 -26.27 23.12
C TYR A 107 31.84 -27.33 24.22
N ASN A 108 32.12 -28.58 23.85
CA ASN A 108 32.31 -29.70 24.76
C ASN A 108 31.14 -29.92 25.74
N PHE A 109 29.89 -29.75 25.28
CA PHE A 109 28.71 -30.02 26.09
C PHE A 109 28.54 -31.54 26.31
N THR A 110 28.49 -31.97 27.57
CA THR A 110 28.41 -33.39 27.95
C THR A 110 27.04 -33.83 28.47
N GLY A 111 26.01 -32.98 28.35
CA GLY A 111 24.68 -33.22 28.92
C GLY A 111 24.52 -32.68 30.34
N GLY A 112 23.27 -32.61 30.82
CA GLY A 112 22.91 -32.09 32.14
C GLY A 112 22.34 -30.67 32.09
N GLU A 113 22.74 -29.83 33.04
CA GLU A 113 22.35 -28.42 33.07
C GLU A 113 22.89 -27.65 31.84
N CYS A 114 22.22 -26.56 31.47
CA CYS A 114 22.65 -25.74 30.35
C CYS A 114 24.04 -25.14 30.62
N LEU A 115 24.92 -25.19 29.60
CA LEU A 115 26.22 -24.55 29.61
C LEU A 115 26.10 -23.10 29.13
N GLU A 116 26.53 -22.16 29.97
CA GLU A 116 26.60 -20.74 29.62
C GLU A 116 28.06 -20.29 29.50
N ILE A 117 28.40 -19.69 28.36
CA ILE A 117 29.74 -19.17 28.06
C ILE A 117 29.58 -17.69 27.72
N SER A 118 30.14 -16.82 28.56
CA SER A 118 30.16 -15.38 28.31
C SER A 118 31.58 -14.89 28.03
N SER A 119 31.70 -14.01 27.04
CA SER A 119 32.92 -13.32 26.66
C SER A 119 32.60 -11.88 26.27
N GLN A 120 33.63 -11.04 26.11
CA GLN A 120 33.45 -9.64 25.72
C GLN A 120 32.72 -9.47 24.38
N LEU A 121 32.79 -10.45 23.48
CA LEU A 121 32.24 -10.34 22.13
C LEU A 121 30.99 -11.20 21.91
N LYS A 122 30.69 -12.11 22.85
CA LYS A 122 29.79 -13.22 22.58
C LYS A 122 29.29 -13.89 23.85
N ASN A 123 28.00 -14.16 23.89
CA ASN A 123 27.34 -15.01 24.89
C ASN A 123 26.76 -16.24 24.19
N VAL A 124 26.98 -17.42 24.76
CA VAL A 124 26.50 -18.70 24.23
C VAL A 124 25.79 -19.46 25.34
N THR A 125 24.61 -19.98 25.06
CA THR A 125 23.85 -20.88 25.92
C THR A 125 23.59 -22.17 25.16
N ILE A 126 23.89 -23.31 25.78
CA ILE A 126 23.74 -24.63 25.17
C ILE A 126 23.04 -25.53 26.17
N CYS A 127 21.92 -26.10 25.76
CA CYS A 127 21.17 -27.06 26.54
C CYS A 127 21.04 -28.38 25.75
N GLU A 128 20.39 -29.37 26.36
CA GLU A 128 20.14 -30.66 25.71
C GLU A 128 19.34 -30.53 24.40
N ASN A 129 18.35 -29.63 24.37
CA ASN A 129 17.44 -29.43 23.24
C ASN A 129 17.51 -28.01 22.63
N SER A 130 18.52 -27.20 23.00
CA SER A 130 18.62 -25.85 22.45
C SER A 130 20.04 -25.30 22.41
N TYR A 131 20.23 -24.32 21.53
CA TYR A 131 21.44 -23.54 21.34
C TYR A 131 21.04 -22.07 21.13
N SER A 132 21.78 -21.16 21.74
CA SER A 132 21.67 -19.73 21.48
C SER A 132 23.05 -19.09 21.52
N GLU A 133 23.33 -18.22 20.58
CA GLU A 133 24.55 -17.44 20.49
C GLU A 133 24.17 -15.99 20.17
N VAL A 134 24.66 -15.06 20.99
CA VAL A 134 24.48 -13.62 20.81
C VAL A 134 25.86 -12.99 20.71
N GLY A 135 26.15 -12.34 19.58
CA GLY A 135 27.42 -11.65 19.34
C GLY A 135 27.22 -10.27 18.75
N VAL A 136 28.34 -9.60 18.43
CA VAL A 136 28.33 -8.23 17.88
C VAL A 136 27.57 -8.13 16.54
N SER A 137 27.61 -9.18 15.72
CA SER A 137 27.01 -9.21 14.39
C SER A 137 25.55 -9.68 14.36
N GLY A 138 25.00 -10.16 15.49
CA GLY A 138 23.65 -10.70 15.54
C GLY A 138 23.45 -11.84 16.56
N ARG A 139 22.34 -12.55 16.42
CA ARG A 139 21.97 -13.70 17.26
C ARG A 139 21.57 -14.90 16.42
N ILE A 140 22.01 -16.08 16.78
CA ILE A 140 21.58 -17.35 16.19
C ILE A 140 21.04 -18.23 17.31
N GLY A 141 19.97 -18.97 17.03
CA GLY A 141 19.49 -19.97 17.96
C GLY A 141 18.79 -21.11 17.26
N LEU A 142 18.83 -22.27 17.92
CA LEU A 142 18.18 -23.49 17.49
C LEU A 142 17.48 -24.08 18.72
N THR A 143 16.20 -24.39 18.59
CA THR A 143 15.44 -25.09 19.64
C THR A 143 14.76 -26.30 19.02
N ILE A 144 14.75 -27.42 19.73
CA ILE A 144 14.01 -28.63 19.34
C ILE A 144 12.85 -28.82 20.32
N GLU A 145 11.63 -28.61 19.86
CA GLU A 145 10.41 -28.75 20.64
C GLU A 145 9.46 -29.71 19.93
N GLU A 146 8.89 -30.67 20.65
CA GLU A 146 7.89 -31.61 20.12
C GLU A 146 8.31 -32.34 18.82
N GLY A 147 9.62 -32.63 18.66
CA GLY A 147 10.16 -33.29 17.47
C GLY A 147 10.36 -32.36 16.27
N VAL A 148 10.31 -31.04 16.46
CA VAL A 148 10.50 -30.04 15.41
C VAL A 148 11.65 -29.10 15.79
N GLY A 149 12.56 -28.86 14.84
CA GLY A 149 13.64 -27.90 15.00
C GLY A 149 13.25 -26.50 14.52
N HIS A 150 13.47 -25.50 15.35
CA HIS A 150 13.29 -24.09 15.03
C HIS A 150 14.65 -23.40 15.01
N LEU A 151 15.17 -23.12 13.83
CA LEU A 151 16.42 -22.38 13.64
C LEU A 151 16.08 -20.92 13.32
N PHE A 152 16.60 -19.98 14.11
CA PHE A 152 16.58 -18.57 13.79
C PHE A 152 17.99 -18.01 13.67
N ASN A 153 18.20 -17.10 12.72
CA ASN A 153 19.44 -16.36 12.55
C ASN A 153 19.10 -14.90 12.26
N GLU A 154 19.44 -14.05 13.21
CA GLU A 154 19.27 -12.62 13.15
C GLU A 154 20.62 -11.93 12.97
N SER A 155 20.70 -11.00 12.02
CA SER A 155 21.92 -10.28 11.69
C SER A 155 21.62 -8.82 11.34
N LEU A 156 22.54 -7.93 11.72
CA LEU A 156 22.51 -6.55 11.24
C LEU A 156 22.84 -6.51 9.76
N ILE A 157 22.03 -5.81 8.96
CA ILE A 157 22.29 -5.63 7.53
C ILE A 157 22.95 -4.27 7.34
N PRO A 158 24.22 -4.21 6.88
CA PRO A 158 24.88 -2.93 6.61
C PRO A 158 24.29 -2.23 5.38
N GLU A 159 23.74 -3.00 4.44
CA GLU A 159 23.12 -2.50 3.22
C GLU A 159 21.63 -2.18 3.45
N THR A 160 21.13 -1.17 2.75
CA THR A 160 19.71 -0.80 2.72
C THR A 160 18.93 -1.83 1.90
N PRO A 161 18.15 -2.75 2.51
CA PRO A 161 17.34 -3.68 1.74
C PRO A 161 16.32 -2.90 0.89
N SER A 162 16.09 -3.37 -0.34
CA SER A 162 15.15 -2.74 -1.26
C SER A 162 14.38 -3.77 -2.06
N TRP A 163 13.09 -3.50 -2.25
CA TRP A 163 12.18 -4.28 -3.08
C TRP A 163 11.60 -3.34 -4.12
N GLY A 164 11.77 -3.66 -5.41
CA GLY A 164 11.32 -2.80 -6.49
C GLY A 164 10.73 -3.63 -7.62
N ASN A 165 9.61 -3.17 -8.16
CA ASN A 165 8.99 -3.79 -9.31
C ASN A 165 8.15 -2.79 -10.11
N ALA A 166 7.77 -3.17 -11.32
CA ALA A 166 6.81 -2.44 -12.14
C ALA A 166 5.51 -3.25 -12.28
N PHE A 167 4.40 -2.54 -12.45
CA PHE A 167 3.08 -3.15 -12.66
C PHE A 167 2.27 -2.32 -13.65
N GLU A 168 1.26 -2.95 -14.25
CA GLU A 168 0.27 -2.24 -15.07
C GLU A 168 -0.95 -1.89 -14.21
N LEU A 169 -1.50 -0.70 -14.42
CA LEU A 169 -2.72 -0.23 -13.79
C LEU A 169 -3.75 0.06 -14.88
N ASP A 170 -4.92 -0.55 -14.77
CA ASP A 170 -6.09 -0.14 -15.54
C ASP A 170 -6.70 1.10 -14.89
N LEU A 171 -6.71 2.20 -15.62
CA LEU A 171 -7.13 3.52 -15.14
C LEU A 171 -8.66 3.63 -15.03
N LYS A 172 -9.41 2.78 -15.74
CA LYS A 172 -10.87 2.73 -15.71
C LYS A 172 -11.38 1.91 -14.53
N THR A 173 -10.74 0.78 -14.24
CA THR A 173 -11.22 -0.14 -13.19
C THR A 173 -10.43 -0.04 -11.89
N GLY A 174 -9.26 0.60 -11.94
CA GLY A 174 -8.29 0.63 -10.85
C GLY A 174 -7.56 -0.71 -10.66
N ASP A 175 -7.72 -1.70 -11.56
CA ASP A 175 -7.12 -3.02 -11.39
C ASP A 175 -5.60 -2.96 -11.61
N ILE A 176 -4.87 -3.57 -10.68
CA ILE A 176 -3.41 -3.71 -10.71
C ILE A 176 -3.08 -5.08 -11.29
N TYR A 177 -2.26 -5.11 -12.32
CA TYR A 177 -1.79 -6.32 -12.99
C TYR A 177 -0.28 -6.51 -12.84
N VAL A 178 0.12 -7.71 -12.46
CA VAL A 178 1.52 -8.17 -12.44
C VAL A 178 1.62 -9.33 -13.41
N ASN A 179 2.47 -9.22 -14.43
CA ASN A 179 2.62 -10.22 -15.49
C ASN A 179 1.27 -10.63 -16.11
N GLY A 180 0.39 -9.65 -16.35
CA GLY A 180 -0.95 -9.86 -16.93
C GLY A 180 -2.01 -10.44 -15.98
N SER A 181 -1.66 -10.78 -14.74
CA SER A 181 -2.60 -11.32 -13.75
C SER A 181 -3.06 -10.23 -12.77
N PRO A 182 -4.37 -10.10 -12.49
CA PRO A 182 -4.85 -9.10 -11.53
C PRO A 182 -4.46 -9.49 -10.11
N VAL A 183 -3.90 -8.55 -9.34
CA VAL A 183 -3.43 -8.78 -7.96
C VAL A 183 -4.23 -8.02 -6.90
N GLY A 184 -5.00 -7.00 -7.31
CA GLY A 184 -5.90 -6.20 -6.48
C GLY A 184 -6.23 -4.86 -7.15
N LYS A 185 -6.75 -3.90 -6.38
CA LYS A 185 -7.12 -2.56 -6.88
C LYS A 185 -6.28 -1.44 -6.28
N ASN A 186 -6.15 -0.36 -7.04
CA ASN A 186 -5.53 0.87 -6.60
C ASN A 186 -6.26 1.45 -5.38
N PHE A 187 -5.47 1.84 -4.39
CA PHE A 187 -5.91 2.60 -3.23
C PHE A 187 -5.03 3.84 -3.00
N LEU A 188 -4.02 4.08 -3.84
CA LEU A 188 -3.07 5.18 -3.69
C LEU A 188 -3.69 6.55 -4.00
N TRP A 189 -4.81 6.57 -4.72
CA TRP A 189 -5.62 7.76 -4.96
C TRP A 189 -7.05 7.38 -5.36
N THR A 190 -7.96 8.34 -5.27
CA THR A 190 -9.34 8.24 -5.74
C THR A 190 -9.90 9.64 -6.02
N GLU A 191 -10.64 9.83 -7.10
CA GLU A 191 -11.23 11.15 -7.40
C GLU A 191 -12.28 11.59 -6.39
N ASN A 192 -12.98 10.64 -5.79
CA ASN A 192 -14.01 10.91 -4.82
C ASN A 192 -13.80 10.04 -3.58
N PRO A 193 -12.91 10.47 -2.67
CA PRO A 193 -12.65 9.73 -1.44
C PRO A 193 -13.90 9.51 -0.59
N ALA A 194 -14.93 10.36 -0.71
CA ALA A 194 -16.18 10.21 0.02
C ALA A 194 -17.00 8.97 -0.41
N ASN A 195 -16.77 8.45 -1.61
CA ASN A 195 -17.60 7.42 -2.24
C ASN A 195 -16.82 6.16 -2.64
N ILE A 196 -15.90 5.71 -1.79
CA ILE A 196 -15.14 4.47 -1.98
C ILE A 196 -15.62 3.30 -1.11
N THR A 197 -16.72 3.46 -0.36
CA THR A 197 -17.33 2.36 0.39
C THR A 197 -17.73 1.22 -0.57
N GLY A 198 -17.38 -0.02 -0.21
CA GLY A 198 -17.56 -1.20 -1.06
C GLY A 198 -16.43 -1.44 -2.06
N LEU A 199 -15.42 -0.56 -2.15
CA LEU A 199 -14.23 -0.81 -2.95
C LEU A 199 -13.46 -2.01 -2.40
N GLU A 200 -13.35 -3.08 -3.19
CA GLU A 200 -12.55 -4.26 -2.87
C GLU A 200 -11.09 -4.05 -3.30
N ILE A 201 -10.19 -3.82 -2.34
CA ILE A 201 -8.76 -3.55 -2.56
C ILE A 201 -8.01 -4.86 -2.87
N LEU A 202 -8.38 -5.93 -2.18
CA LEU A 202 -7.92 -7.29 -2.37
C LEU A 202 -9.12 -8.22 -2.22
N PRO A 203 -9.10 -9.45 -2.78
CA PRO A 203 -10.14 -10.44 -2.54
C PRO A 203 -10.46 -10.60 -1.04
N GLY A 204 -11.68 -10.26 -0.63
CA GLY A 204 -12.15 -10.28 0.76
C GLY A 204 -11.75 -9.08 1.63
N LEU A 205 -11.02 -8.09 1.11
CA LEU A 205 -10.65 -6.84 1.77
C LEU A 205 -11.35 -5.66 1.07
N GLN A 206 -12.44 -5.21 1.67
CA GLN A 206 -13.28 -4.14 1.15
C GLN A 206 -13.30 -2.95 2.09
N VAL A 207 -13.40 -1.74 1.53
CA VAL A 207 -13.65 -0.52 2.32
C VAL A 207 -15.06 -0.60 2.90
N GLU A 208 -15.15 -0.70 4.22
CA GLU A 208 -16.40 -0.85 4.95
C GLU A 208 -16.99 0.51 5.34
N ASN A 209 -16.12 1.47 5.69
CA ASN A 209 -16.54 2.78 6.16
C ASN A 209 -15.61 3.86 5.63
N VAL A 210 -16.20 4.98 5.23
CA VAL A 210 -15.52 6.23 4.93
C VAL A 210 -16.12 7.32 5.79
N LYS A 211 -15.29 8.11 6.45
CA LYS A 211 -15.70 9.32 7.17
C LYS A 211 -14.85 10.51 6.76
N MET A 212 -15.48 11.67 6.59
CA MET A 212 -14.75 12.94 6.57
C MET A 212 -14.27 13.24 7.98
N ILE A 213 -12.99 13.53 8.13
CA ILE A 213 -12.41 14.05 9.35
C ILE A 213 -12.28 15.56 9.18
N ASN A 214 -12.90 16.31 10.07
CA ASN A 214 -12.76 17.76 10.13
C ASN A 214 -11.54 18.14 10.98
N SER A 215 -10.37 17.61 10.63
CA SER A 215 -9.09 17.80 11.32
C SER A 215 -7.99 17.92 10.27
N THR A 216 -6.89 18.56 10.65
CA THR A 216 -5.70 18.66 9.80
C THR A 216 -4.89 17.38 9.92
N ALA A 217 -4.60 16.72 8.80
CA ALA A 217 -3.73 15.57 8.77
C ALA A 217 -2.26 16.02 8.65
N LEU A 218 -1.45 15.60 9.61
CA LEU A 218 -0.01 15.85 9.60
C LEU A 218 0.69 14.91 8.62
N THR A 219 1.63 15.43 7.83
CA THR A 219 2.52 14.61 6.99
C THR A 219 3.93 15.19 6.99
N TYR A 220 4.91 14.43 6.50
CA TYR A 220 6.27 14.95 6.33
C TYR A 220 6.40 15.91 5.12
N TYR A 221 5.44 15.87 4.19
CA TYR A 221 5.36 16.80 3.05
C TYR A 221 4.80 18.17 3.47
N GLY A 222 3.85 18.18 4.40
CA GLY A 222 3.16 19.35 4.91
C GLY A 222 1.79 19.02 5.51
N ASP A 223 1.13 20.05 6.07
CA ASP A 223 -0.18 19.91 6.69
C ASP A 223 -1.30 19.87 5.63
N PHE A 224 -2.18 18.85 5.71
CA PHE A 224 -3.37 18.75 4.87
C PHE A 224 -4.61 19.16 5.66
N ASN A 225 -5.13 20.34 5.35
CA ASN A 225 -6.37 20.84 5.95
C ASN A 225 -7.59 20.06 5.46
N ALA A 226 -8.68 20.13 6.21
CA ALA A 226 -9.95 19.55 5.81
C ALA A 226 -10.43 20.09 4.43
N PRO A 227 -11.12 19.26 3.61
CA PRO A 227 -11.62 17.93 3.93
C PRO A 227 -10.55 16.82 3.78
N VAL A 228 -10.35 16.03 4.83
CA VAL A 228 -9.57 14.78 4.79
C VAL A 228 -10.54 13.62 4.99
N TYR A 229 -10.42 12.56 4.18
CA TYR A 229 -11.27 11.38 4.28
C TYR A 229 -10.50 10.20 4.83
N MET A 230 -11.06 9.56 5.85
CA MET A 230 -10.54 8.34 6.43
C MET A 230 -11.38 7.15 6.01
N ALA A 231 -10.75 6.19 5.35
CA ALA A 231 -11.37 4.93 4.97
C ALA A 231 -10.83 3.78 5.82
N HIS A 232 -11.73 2.92 6.26
CA HIS A 232 -11.44 1.68 6.97
C HIS A 232 -11.92 0.49 6.15
N THR A 233 -11.10 -0.55 6.08
CA THR A 233 -11.55 -1.83 5.54
C THR A 233 -12.21 -2.69 6.63
N ASN A 234 -12.90 -3.73 6.19
CA ASN A 234 -13.24 -4.85 7.07
C ASN A 234 -11.98 -5.50 7.64
N MET A 235 -12.16 -6.27 8.73
CA MET A 235 -11.11 -7.08 9.32
C MET A 235 -10.79 -8.28 8.41
N MET A 236 -9.52 -8.54 8.18
CA MET A 236 -9.01 -9.66 7.40
C MET A 236 -8.03 -10.48 8.24
N LYS A 237 -8.07 -11.81 8.07
CA LYS A 237 -7.10 -12.72 8.67
C LYS A 237 -5.87 -12.82 7.77
N GLY A 238 -4.72 -12.44 8.30
CA GLY A 238 -3.39 -12.65 7.74
C GLY A 238 -2.70 -13.89 8.29
N ALA A 239 -1.42 -14.04 7.98
CA ALA A 239 -0.58 -15.10 8.53
C ALA A 239 -0.28 -14.84 10.01
N SER A 240 0.02 -13.59 10.38
CA SER A 240 0.38 -13.21 11.74
C SER A 240 -0.80 -12.88 12.67
N GLY A 241 -2.04 -12.74 12.14
CA GLY A 241 -3.19 -12.37 12.97
C GLY A 241 -4.37 -11.78 12.18
N PHE A 242 -5.12 -10.89 12.83
CA PHE A 242 -6.22 -10.15 12.20
C PHE A 242 -5.85 -8.67 12.11
N GLY A 243 -6.14 -8.04 10.97
CA GLY A 243 -5.89 -6.62 10.77
C GLY A 243 -6.90 -5.99 9.84
N LYS A 244 -6.88 -4.66 9.77
CA LYS A 244 -7.62 -3.88 8.78
C LYS A 244 -6.72 -2.76 8.26
N CYS A 245 -7.05 -2.24 7.09
CA CYS A 245 -6.36 -1.10 6.53
C CYS A 245 -7.03 0.21 6.97
N VAL A 246 -6.20 1.24 7.13
CA VAL A 246 -6.64 2.62 7.37
C VAL A 246 -5.98 3.51 6.32
N LEU A 247 -6.79 4.25 5.57
CA LEU A 247 -6.33 5.11 4.48
C LEU A 247 -6.80 6.54 4.76
N LEU A 248 -5.89 7.50 4.63
CA LEU A 248 -6.20 8.93 4.69
C LEU A 248 -6.02 9.53 3.30
N TYR A 249 -7.07 10.15 2.79
CA TYR A 249 -7.08 10.84 1.50
C TYR A 249 -7.26 12.34 1.69
N ASP A 250 -6.47 13.12 0.96
CA ASP A 250 -6.81 14.53 0.73
C ASP A 250 -8.06 14.61 -0.15
N GLY A 251 -9.08 15.31 0.32
CA GLY A 251 -10.35 15.43 -0.38
C GLY A 251 -10.28 16.26 -1.66
N SER A 252 -9.24 17.08 -1.83
CA SER A 252 -9.11 17.97 -2.99
C SER A 252 -8.39 17.32 -4.18
N SER A 253 -7.25 16.66 -3.93
CA SER A 253 -6.49 15.94 -4.96
C SER A 253 -6.89 14.49 -5.09
N GLY A 254 -7.49 13.90 -4.06
CA GLY A 254 -7.78 12.48 -4.03
C GLY A 254 -6.58 11.59 -3.70
N LEU A 255 -5.39 12.16 -3.47
CA LEU A 255 -4.18 11.44 -3.13
C LEU A 255 -4.31 10.80 -1.73
N ALA A 256 -3.88 9.54 -1.58
CA ALA A 256 -3.65 8.97 -0.26
C ALA A 256 -2.45 9.69 0.36
N ILE A 257 -2.67 10.42 1.45
CA ILE A 257 -1.64 11.20 2.16
C ILE A 257 -1.01 10.42 3.32
N ALA A 258 -1.71 9.40 3.83
CA ALA A 258 -1.14 8.41 4.73
C ALA A 258 -1.92 7.10 4.63
N PHE A 259 -1.27 5.97 4.89
CA PHE A 259 -1.95 4.68 4.94
C PHE A 259 -1.23 3.65 5.80
N PHE A 260 -2.02 2.94 6.60
CA PHE A 260 -1.62 1.72 7.29
C PHE A 260 -2.26 0.53 6.56
N THR A 261 -1.45 -0.25 5.83
CA THR A 261 -1.94 -1.37 5.03
C THR A 261 -1.18 -2.66 5.33
N PRO A 262 -1.55 -3.42 6.38
CA PRO A 262 -0.98 -4.75 6.60
C PRO A 262 -1.28 -5.69 5.42
N PHE A 263 -2.37 -5.42 4.69
CA PHE A 263 -2.76 -6.11 3.47
C PHE A 263 -2.77 -5.11 2.32
N SER A 264 -1.98 -5.36 1.27
CA SER A 264 -1.90 -4.47 0.12
C SER A 264 -1.59 -5.23 -1.17
N PRO A 265 -2.21 -4.87 -2.31
CA PRO A 265 -1.76 -5.39 -3.60
C PRO A 265 -0.31 -4.99 -3.91
N LEU A 266 0.22 -3.91 -3.33
CA LEU A 266 1.61 -3.50 -3.50
C LEU A 266 2.59 -4.49 -2.86
N TRP A 267 2.21 -5.17 -1.77
CA TRP A 267 3.04 -6.21 -1.17
C TRP A 267 3.20 -7.40 -2.13
N LYS A 268 2.12 -7.79 -2.82
CA LYS A 268 2.20 -8.81 -3.87
C LYS A 268 3.11 -8.39 -5.03
N VAL A 269 3.01 -7.13 -5.46
CA VAL A 269 3.88 -6.56 -6.50
C VAL A 269 5.37 -6.65 -6.10
N LEU A 270 5.66 -6.39 -4.83
CA LEU A 270 7.01 -6.36 -4.27
C LEU A 270 7.54 -7.73 -3.81
N GLY A 271 6.74 -8.80 -3.88
CA GLY A 271 7.12 -10.12 -3.36
C GLY A 271 7.17 -10.19 -1.82
N ILE A 272 6.43 -9.30 -1.15
CA ILE A 272 6.32 -9.20 0.30
C ILE A 272 5.08 -9.99 0.73
N SER A 273 5.24 -10.86 1.73
CA SER A 273 4.13 -11.66 2.27
C SER A 273 3.28 -10.85 3.24
N GLU A 274 3.94 -10.08 4.11
CA GLU A 274 3.29 -9.27 5.13
C GLU A 274 4.16 -8.05 5.46
N ALA A 275 3.53 -6.93 5.81
CA ALA A 275 4.24 -5.74 6.26
C ALA A 275 3.47 -5.06 7.38
N MET A 276 4.12 -4.85 8.53
CA MET A 276 3.57 -4.06 9.63
C MET A 276 4.38 -2.79 9.76
N ILE A 277 3.87 -1.72 9.16
CA ILE A 277 4.57 -0.45 9.06
C ILE A 277 3.70 0.57 9.76
N GLN A 278 4.18 1.16 10.86
CA GLN A 278 3.47 2.18 11.61
C GLN A 278 4.43 3.30 11.99
N ASP A 279 4.19 4.51 11.48
CA ASP A 279 4.94 5.68 11.93
C ASP A 279 4.55 6.00 13.38
N THR A 280 5.55 5.97 14.26
CA THR A 280 5.40 6.36 15.67
C THR A 280 6.18 7.62 15.99
N GLU A 281 7.15 7.97 15.15
CA GLU A 281 8.06 9.07 15.43
C GLU A 281 7.42 10.43 15.13
N LEU A 282 6.70 10.58 14.02
CA LEU A 282 6.01 11.84 13.69
C LEU A 282 4.92 12.17 14.72
N ALA A 283 4.20 11.14 15.18
CA ALA A 283 3.22 11.29 16.24
C ALA A 283 3.86 11.73 17.58
N ARG A 284 5.10 11.29 17.84
CA ARG A 284 5.88 11.68 19.02
C ARG A 284 6.43 13.11 18.89
N GLU A 285 6.93 13.48 17.71
CA GLU A 285 7.47 14.82 17.42
C GLU A 285 6.39 15.90 17.55
N HIS A 286 5.14 15.61 17.20
CA HIS A 286 4.01 16.55 17.27
C HIS A 286 3.00 16.21 18.38
N GLU A 287 3.41 15.53 19.45
CA GLU A 287 2.52 15.05 20.50
C GLU A 287 1.70 16.19 21.15
N GLU A 288 2.33 17.33 21.43
CA GLU A 288 1.65 18.52 21.99
C GLU A 288 0.62 19.08 21.01
N GLU A 289 0.99 19.28 19.74
CA GLU A 289 0.07 19.76 18.71
C GLU A 289 -1.12 18.82 18.52
N ILE A 290 -0.91 17.50 18.57
CA ILE A 290 -1.98 16.51 18.46
C ILE A 290 -2.93 16.56 19.67
N LYS A 291 -2.40 16.80 20.88
CA LYS A 291 -3.21 16.88 22.10
C LYS A 291 -3.96 18.20 22.26
N GLU A 292 -3.34 19.30 21.85
CA GLU A 292 -3.81 20.66 22.10
C GLU A 292 -4.53 21.29 20.91
N SER A 293 -4.32 20.78 19.70
CA SER A 293 -4.95 21.29 18.47
C SER A 293 -5.78 20.22 17.77
N ASN A 294 -6.58 20.65 16.79
CA ASN A 294 -7.39 19.74 15.98
C ASN A 294 -6.55 19.12 14.85
N LYS A 295 -5.45 18.47 15.21
CA LYS A 295 -4.52 17.75 14.31
C LYS A 295 -4.60 16.25 14.55
N MET A 296 -4.51 15.49 13.46
CA MET A 296 -4.56 14.03 13.51
C MET A 296 -3.16 13.43 13.35
N PRO A 297 -2.73 12.50 14.23
CA PRO A 297 -1.50 11.76 14.00
C PRO A 297 -1.67 10.94 12.72
N PRO A 298 -0.65 10.91 11.84
CA PRO A 298 -0.69 10.01 10.72
C PRO A 298 -0.46 8.57 11.18
N PHE A 299 -0.86 7.61 10.35
CA PHE A 299 -0.69 6.19 10.60
C PHE A 299 0.01 5.54 9.42
N GLY A 300 0.89 4.58 9.71
CA GLY A 300 1.52 3.78 8.67
C GLY A 300 2.59 4.51 7.88
N LEU A 301 2.46 4.48 6.57
CA LEU A 301 3.30 5.20 5.60
C LEU A 301 2.70 6.58 5.35
N VAL A 302 3.50 7.62 5.53
CA VAL A 302 3.06 9.03 5.55
C VAL A 302 3.74 9.80 4.43
N LEU A 303 2.98 10.59 3.67
CA LEU A 303 3.49 11.35 2.53
C LEU A 303 4.65 12.27 2.97
N ALA A 304 5.75 12.20 2.22
CA ALA A 304 6.98 12.96 2.49
C ALA A 304 7.41 13.80 1.30
N GLU A 305 7.19 13.33 0.08
CA GLU A 305 7.63 14.03 -1.12
C GLU A 305 6.71 13.67 -2.29
N THR A 306 6.39 14.65 -3.13
CA THR A 306 5.67 14.42 -4.39
C THR A 306 5.91 15.60 -5.33
N ASN A 307 5.75 15.38 -6.63
CA ASN A 307 5.67 16.43 -7.65
C ASN A 307 4.24 16.66 -8.15
N ILE A 308 3.24 16.16 -7.42
CA ILE A 308 1.83 16.44 -7.70
C ILE A 308 1.57 17.92 -7.45
N ASP A 309 0.97 18.56 -8.45
CA ASP A 309 0.41 19.90 -8.29
C ASP A 309 -0.99 19.77 -7.68
N PHE A 310 -1.13 20.20 -6.42
CA PHE A 310 -2.41 20.18 -5.71
C PHE A 310 -3.35 21.31 -6.13
N THR A 311 -2.89 22.24 -6.98
CA THR A 311 -3.76 23.27 -7.53
C THR A 311 -4.62 22.66 -8.65
N LYS A 312 -5.90 22.40 -8.35
CA LYS A 312 -6.86 21.98 -9.38
C LYS A 312 -6.96 23.13 -10.39
N PRO A 313 -6.67 22.90 -11.69
CA PRO A 313 -6.91 23.92 -12.70
C PRO A 313 -8.37 24.32 -12.63
N ALA A 314 -8.65 25.63 -12.61
CA ALA A 314 -10.03 26.09 -12.72
C ALA A 314 -10.63 25.43 -13.96
N GLU A 315 -11.75 24.74 -13.79
CA GLU A 315 -12.54 24.27 -14.93
C GLU A 315 -12.88 25.52 -15.74
N LEU A 316 -12.20 25.69 -16.88
CA LEU A 316 -12.58 26.71 -17.84
C LEU A 316 -14.07 26.47 -18.10
N PRO A 317 -14.91 27.51 -18.03
CA PRO A 317 -16.34 27.34 -18.29
C PRO A 317 -16.46 26.57 -19.59
N GLU A 318 -17.19 25.44 -19.57
CA GLU A 318 -17.36 24.62 -20.75
C GLU A 318 -17.72 25.54 -21.93
N GLU A 319 -16.77 25.74 -22.85
CA GLU A 319 -17.06 26.25 -24.17
C GLU A 319 -17.75 25.12 -24.97
N GLY A 320 -18.78 24.52 -24.37
CA GLY A 320 -19.80 23.82 -25.11
C GLY A 320 -20.45 24.80 -26.09
N PRO A 321 -21.02 24.31 -27.20
CA PRO A 321 -21.74 25.17 -28.13
C PRO A 321 -22.74 26.00 -27.33
N SER A 322 -22.65 27.32 -27.46
CA SER A 322 -23.48 28.24 -26.67
C SER A 322 -24.95 27.80 -26.73
N LYS A 323 -25.74 28.08 -25.68
CA LYS A 323 -27.18 27.79 -25.70
C LYS A 323 -27.83 28.31 -27.00
N THR A 324 -27.32 29.40 -27.55
CA THR A 324 -27.68 29.96 -28.86
C THR A 324 -27.35 29.04 -30.03
N ALA A 325 -26.16 28.41 -30.06
CA ALA A 325 -25.78 27.43 -31.08
C ALA A 325 -26.62 26.14 -31.00
N ILE A 326 -26.92 25.66 -29.79
CA ILE A 326 -27.82 24.51 -29.58
C ILE A 326 -29.23 24.84 -30.07
N ILE A 327 -29.76 26.02 -29.71
CA ILE A 327 -31.07 26.50 -30.17
C ILE A 327 -31.09 26.66 -31.70
N ALA A 328 -30.00 27.16 -32.30
CA ALA A 328 -29.89 27.29 -33.75
C ALA A 328 -29.91 25.93 -34.46
N VAL A 329 -29.17 24.95 -33.95
CA VAL A 329 -29.17 23.58 -34.50
C VAL A 329 -30.56 22.94 -34.37
N VAL A 330 -31.21 23.07 -33.21
CA VAL A 330 -32.58 22.57 -32.99
C VAL A 330 -33.58 23.26 -33.94
N GLY A 331 -33.45 24.58 -34.14
CA GLY A 331 -34.27 25.35 -35.07
C GLY A 331 -34.09 24.90 -36.52
N ILE A 332 -32.85 24.69 -36.96
CA ILE A 332 -32.52 24.19 -38.30
C ILE A 332 -33.12 22.79 -38.49
N VAL A 333 -32.97 21.89 -37.51
CA VAL A 333 -33.54 20.53 -37.58
C VAL A 333 -35.07 20.58 -37.61
N ALA A 334 -35.71 21.48 -36.86
CA ALA A 334 -37.16 21.64 -36.87
C ALA A 334 -37.68 22.17 -38.22
N VAL A 335 -36.99 23.15 -38.82
CA VAL A 335 -37.33 23.69 -40.13
C VAL A 335 -37.12 22.64 -41.23
N LEU A 336 -35.98 21.93 -41.21
CA LEU A 336 -35.72 20.84 -42.15
C LEU A 336 -36.74 19.70 -42.00
N GLY A 337 -37.11 19.34 -40.76
CA GLY A 337 -38.15 18.36 -40.49
C GLY A 337 -39.53 18.79 -41.01
N ALA A 338 -39.91 20.06 -40.82
CA ALA A 338 -41.15 20.62 -41.34
C ALA A 338 -41.16 20.67 -42.88
N LEU A 339 -40.05 21.07 -43.51
CA LEU A 339 -39.90 21.06 -44.96
C LEU A 339 -39.94 19.65 -45.55
N PHE A 340 -39.32 18.68 -44.88
CA PHE A 340 -39.35 17.28 -45.29
C PHE A 340 -40.79 16.71 -45.20
N LEU A 341 -41.49 16.97 -44.09
CA LEU A 341 -42.90 16.56 -43.92
C LEU A 341 -43.84 17.26 -44.91
N TRP A 342 -43.59 18.53 -45.25
CA TRP A 342 -44.36 19.26 -46.25
C TRP A 342 -44.13 18.71 -47.66
N ARG A 343 -42.89 18.37 -48.01
CA ARG A 343 -42.52 17.80 -49.31
C ARG A 343 -43.04 16.38 -49.53
N TRP A 344 -43.30 15.61 -48.46
CA TRP A 344 -43.90 14.28 -48.53
C TRP A 344 -45.42 14.26 -48.46
N ARG A 345 -46.07 15.40 -48.18
CA ARG A 345 -47.53 15.55 -48.20
C ARG A 345 -48.07 16.04 -49.56
N ARG A 346 -47.20 16.52 -50.44
CA ARG A 346 -47.45 16.64 -51.88
C ARG A 346 -46.97 15.37 -52.56
#